data_AF-A0A7V8XSY4-F1
#
_entry.id   AF-A0A7V8XSY4-F1
#
_cell.length_a   1.000
_cell.length_b   1.000
_cell.length_c   1.000
_cell.angle_alpha   90.00
_cell.angle_beta   90.00
_cell.angle_gamma   90.00
#
_symmetry.space_group_name_H-M   'P 1'
#
loop_
_entity.id
_entity.type
_entity.pdbx_description
1 polymer ?
#
loop_
_entity_poly.entity_id
_entity_poly.type
_entity_poly.pdbx_seq_one_letter_code
_entity_poly.pdbx_strand_id
1 'polypeptide(L)'
;TTQLEIVTNRLVWLRVLVDGERLLERELPGDTRVPLKPGRTMVIRTGDAGAIRLFVGGVDQGPLGRDGEVVTRTFPLPVAPVR
;
A
#
# COMPACT_ATOMS: atom_id res chain seq x y z
N THR A 1 4.68 14.72 -8.52
CA THR A 1 3.81 13.72 -7.87
C THR A 1 4.70 12.67 -7.24
N THR A 2 4.59 12.44 -5.94
CA THR A 2 5.35 11.38 -5.26
C THR A 2 4.84 10.03 -5.75
N GLN A 3 5.73 9.16 -6.23
CA GLN A 3 5.37 7.80 -6.63
C GLN A 3 5.20 6.94 -5.38
N LEU A 4 4.05 6.28 -5.24
CA LEU A 4 3.83 5.26 -4.21
C LEU A 4 3.72 3.89 -4.87
N GLU A 5 4.28 2.88 -4.23
CA GLU A 5 4.19 1.49 -4.70
C GLU A 5 4.09 0.54 -3.51
N ILE A 6 3.27 -0.50 -3.65
CA ILE A 6 3.27 -1.65 -2.77
C ILE A 6 4.00 -2.79 -3.48
N VAL A 7 4.86 -3.48 -2.75
CA VAL A 7 5.45 -4.75 -3.19
C VAL A 7 5.06 -5.85 -2.20
N THR A 8 4.57 -6.98 -2.71
CA THR A 8 4.31 -8.17 -1.92
C THR A 8 5.54 -9.07 -1.93
N ASN A 9 5.90 -9.68 -0.80
CA ASN A 9 7.05 -10.59 -0.70
C ASN A 9 6.64 -12.07 -0.70
N ARG A 10 5.35 -12.36 -0.51
CA ARG A 10 4.75 -13.69 -0.51
C ARG A 10 3.26 -13.59 -0.80
N LEU A 11 2.59 -14.72 -1.02
CA LEU A 11 1.14 -14.77 -1.24
C LEU A 11 0.43 -14.09 -0.07
N VAL A 12 -0.38 -13.08 -0.36
CA VAL A 12 -1.12 -12.34 0.66
C VAL A 12 -2.40 -11.77 0.10
N TRP A 13 -3.47 -11.83 0.89
CA TRP A 13 -4.69 -11.09 0.61
C TRP A 13 -4.48 -9.61 0.88
N LEU A 14 -4.77 -8.76 -0.10
CA LEU A 14 -4.62 -7.31 -0.03
C LEU A 14 -5.88 -6.62 -0.52
N ARG A 15 -6.30 -5.58 0.20
CA ARG A 15 -7.26 -4.57 -0.24
C ARG A 15 -6.64 -3.19 -0.18
N VAL A 16 -6.80 -2.44 -1.27
CA VAL A 16 -6.36 -1.04 -1.35
C VAL A 16 -7.52 -0.17 -1.81
N LEU A 17 -7.79 0.86 -1.02
CA LEU A 17 -8.69 1.95 -1.39
C LEU A 17 -7.85 3.20 -1.64
N VAL A 18 -8.10 3.88 -2.76
CA VAL A 18 -7.49 5.17 -3.11
C VAL A 18 -8.62 6.18 -3.23
N ASP A 19 -8.56 7.23 -2.41
CA ASP A 19 -9.56 8.30 -2.38
C ASP A 19 -11.01 7.79 -2.22
N GLY A 20 -11.18 6.68 -1.49
CA GLY A 20 -12.47 6.02 -1.26
C GLY A 20 -12.83 4.96 -2.31
N GLU A 21 -12.15 4.96 -3.46
CA GLU A 21 -12.39 4.00 -4.54
C GLU A 21 -11.54 2.74 -4.37
N ARG A 22 -12.15 1.57 -4.59
CA ARG A 22 -11.44 0.29 -4.46
C ARG A 22 -10.58 0.04 -5.69
N LEU A 23 -9.27 0.15 -5.51
CA LEU A 23 -8.28 -0.18 -6.54
C LEU A 23 -8.17 -1.71 -6.72
N LEU A 24 -8.07 -2.44 -5.61
CA LEU A 24 -8.01 -3.91 -5.60
C LEU A 24 -8.50 -4.49 -4.27
N GLU A 25 -8.94 -5.75 -4.35
CA GLU A 25 -9.27 -6.61 -3.19
C GLU A 25 -9.19 -8.07 -3.63
N ARG A 26 -8.01 -8.68 -3.45
CA ARG A 26 -7.73 -10.06 -3.87
C ARG A 26 -6.44 -10.56 -3.24
N GLU A 27 -6.19 -11.86 -3.38
CA GLU A 27 -4.86 -12.40 -3.15
C GLU A 27 -3.90 -11.96 -4.26
N LEU A 28 -2.69 -11.58 -3.86
CA LEU A 28 -1.59 -11.27 -4.75
C LEU A 28 -0.44 -12.23 -4.46
N PRO A 29 0.21 -12.81 -5.49
CA PRO A 29 1.42 -13.61 -5.28
C PRO A 29 2.55 -12.74 -4.76
N GLY A 30 3.63 -13.38 -4.27
CA GLY A 30 4.88 -12.68 -4.01
C GLY A 30 5.45 -12.00 -5.26
N ASP A 31 6.31 -11.01 -5.05
CA ASP A 31 6.95 -10.18 -6.06
C ASP A 31 5.98 -9.38 -6.94
N THR A 32 4.73 -9.19 -6.49
CA THR A 32 3.76 -8.35 -7.18
C THR A 32 3.99 -6.88 -6.83
N ARG A 33 4.12 -6.05 -7.86
CA ARG A 33 4.21 -4.60 -7.74
C ARG A 33 2.87 -3.95 -8.03
N VAL A 34 2.40 -3.10 -7.14
CA VAL A 34 1.16 -2.34 -7.29
C VAL A 34 1.50 -0.85 -7.25
N PRO A 35 1.57 -0.17 -8.40
CA PRO A 35 1.77 1.27 -8.43
C PRO A 35 0.50 1.98 -7.94
N LEU A 36 0.69 3.01 -7.15
CA LEU A 36 -0.37 3.78 -6.51
C LEU A 36 -0.24 5.24 -6.94
N LYS A 37 -1.38 5.85 -7.30
CA LYS A 37 -1.49 7.29 -7.59
C LYS A 37 -2.57 7.95 -6.73
N PRO A 38 -2.40 7.97 -5.40
CA PRO A 38 -3.42 8.51 -4.53
C PRO A 38 -3.39 10.04 -4.49
N GLY A 39 -4.57 10.67 -4.51
CA GLY A 39 -4.72 12.12 -4.53
C GLY A 39 -4.82 12.75 -3.14
N ARG A 40 -5.52 12.10 -2.20
CA ARG A 40 -5.78 12.61 -0.84
C ARG A 40 -5.51 11.56 0.24
N THR A 41 -6.08 10.38 0.07
CA THR A 41 -6.06 9.33 1.09
C THR A 41 -5.86 7.96 0.46
N MET A 42 -5.13 7.11 1.15
CA MET A 42 -5.05 5.69 0.83
C MET A 42 -5.34 4.84 2.06
N VAL A 43 -6.09 3.76 1.89
CA VAL A 43 -6.35 2.78 2.94
C VAL A 43 -5.87 1.41 2.47
N ILE A 44 -4.98 0.80 3.23
CA ILE A 44 -4.47 -0.55 2.97
C ILE A 44 -4.99 -1.49 4.06
N ARG A 45 -5.59 -2.62 3.66
CA ARG A 45 -5.87 -3.74 4.54
C ARG A 45 -5.22 -5.01 4.01
N THR A 46 -4.51 -5.73 4.86
CA THR A 46 -3.80 -6.97 4.49
C THR A 46 -4.03 -8.07 5.53
N GLY A 47 -4.02 -9.32 5.07
CA GLY A 47 -4.04 -10.51 5.93
C GLY A 47 -2.68 -10.82 6.57
N ASP A 48 -1.58 -10.28 6.02
CA ASP A 48 -0.22 -10.43 6.54
C ASP A 48 0.56 -9.13 6.27
N ALA A 49 0.81 -8.33 7.31
CA ALA A 49 1.48 -7.05 7.19
C ALA A 49 2.98 -7.17 6.93
N GLY A 50 3.61 -8.24 7.41
CA GLY A 50 5.03 -8.53 7.15
C GLY A 50 5.29 -8.92 5.69
N ALA A 51 4.26 -9.34 4.96
CA ALA A 51 4.33 -9.63 3.53
C ALA A 51 4.31 -8.39 2.63
N ILE A 52 4.07 -7.19 3.18
CA ILE A 52 3.85 -5.96 2.42
C ILE A 52 4.99 -4.97 2.65
N ARG A 53 5.67 -4.54 1.59
CA ARG A 53 6.62 -3.42 1.59
C ARG A 53 5.98 -2.19 0.94
N LEU A 54 6.16 -1.03 1.57
CA LEU A 54 5.71 0.25 1.03
C LEU A 54 6.91 1.04 0.50
N PHE A 55 6.81 1.54 -0.72
CA PHE A 55 7.81 2.41 -1.32
C PHE A 55 7.23 3.81 -1.53
N VAL A 56 7.98 4.83 -1.13
CA VAL A 56 7.63 6.24 -1.31
C VAL A 56 8.77 6.93 -2.04
N GLY A 57 8.50 7.43 -3.25
CA GLY A 57 9.53 8.03 -4.11
C GLY A 57 10.69 7.07 -4.42
N GLY A 58 10.41 5.76 -4.47
CA GLY A 58 11.43 4.71 -4.66
C GLY A 58 12.18 4.29 -3.40
N VAL A 59 11.93 4.91 -2.24
CA VAL A 59 12.56 4.54 -0.96
C VAL A 59 11.69 3.54 -0.22
N ASP A 60 12.27 2.39 0.11
CA ASP A 60 11.63 1.34 0.91
C ASP A 60 11.41 1.82 2.36
N GLN A 61 10.15 1.85 2.80
CA GLN A 61 9.75 2.25 4.14
C GLN A 61 9.71 1.08 5.13
N GLY A 62 10.09 -0.12 4.69
CA GLY A 62 10.03 -1.34 5.46
C GLY A 62 8.66 -2.05 5.37
N PRO A 63 8.46 -3.09 6.18
CA PRO A 63 7.21 -3.83 6.20
C PRO A 63 6.09 -3.00 6.82
N LEU A 64 4.85 -3.23 6.38
CA LEU A 64 3.67 -2.52 6.91
C LEU A 64 3.37 -2.86 8.38
N GLY A 65 3.87 -4.00 8.85
CA GLY A 65 3.72 -4.52 10.20
C GLY A 65 4.51 -5.82 10.39
N ARG A 66 4.11 -6.63 11.37
CA ARG A 66 4.77 -7.92 11.67
C ARG A 66 4.23 -9.04 10.77
N ASP A 67 5.00 -10.12 10.67
CA ASP A 67 4.56 -11.34 9.98
C ASP A 67 3.25 -11.89 10.58
N GLY A 68 2.28 -12.18 9.71
CA GLY A 68 0.96 -12.70 10.09
C GLY A 68 0.02 -11.66 10.73
N GLU A 69 0.47 -10.42 10.91
CA GLU A 69 -0.36 -9.36 11.49
C GLU A 69 -1.43 -8.91 10.47
N VAL A 70 -2.71 -9.03 10.83
CA VAL A 70 -3.81 -8.45 10.05
C VAL A 70 -3.92 -6.97 10.40
N VAL A 71 -3.64 -6.08 9.45
CA VAL A 71 -3.68 -4.62 9.68
C VAL A 71 -4.61 -3.91 8.73
N THR A 72 -5.18 -2.80 9.20
CA THR A 72 -5.73 -1.73 8.37
C THR A 72 -4.96 -0.45 8.68
N ARG A 73 -4.39 0.20 7.67
CA ARG A 73 -3.61 1.44 7.79
C ARG A 73 -4.20 2.49 6.86
N THR A 74 -4.33 3.71 7.37
CA THR A 74 -4.76 4.88 6.62
C THR A 74 -3.58 5.82 6.47
N PHE A 75 -3.29 6.21 5.23
CA PHE A 75 -2.23 7.15 4.88
C PHE A 75 -2.87 8.43 4.37
N PRO A 76 -2.82 9.53 5.15
CA PRO A 76 -3.11 10.85 4.61
C PRO A 76 -1.94 11.26 3.72
N LEU A 77 -2.22 11.69 2.50
CA LEU A 77 -1.17 12.21 1.63
C LEU A 77 -1.16 13.74 1.75
N PRO A 78 0.02 14.34 1.88
CA PRO A 78 0.10 15.78 1.77
C PRO A 78 -0.35 16.15 0.37
N VAL A 79 -1.46 16.88 0.29
CA VAL A 79 -1.85 17.59 -0.92
C VAL A 79 -0.65 18.46 -1.28
N ALA A 80 -0.03 18.20 -2.43
CA ALA A 80 1.04 19.09 -2.89
C ALA A 80 0.45 20.51 -2.93
N PRO A 81 1.07 21.51 -2.29
CA PRO A 81 0.55 22.87 -2.38
C PRO A 81 0.49 23.26 -3.85
N VAL A 82 -0.67 23.75 -4.28
CA VAL A 82 -0.84 24.34 -5.60
C VAL A 82 0.17 25.50 -5.67
N ARG A 83 1.15 25.41 -6.57
CA ARG A 83 2.00 26.53 -6.94
C ARG A 83 1.29 27.37 -7.99
#